data_AF-A0AA39MS47-F1
#
_entry.id   AF-A0AA39MS47-F1
#
_cell.length_a   1.000
_cell.length_b   1.000
_cell.length_c   1.000
_cell.angle_alpha   90.00
_cell.angle_beta   90.00
_cell.angle_gamma   90.00
#
_symmetry.space_group_name_H-M   'P 1'
#
loop_
_entity.id
_entity.type
_entity.pdbx_description
1 polymer ?
#
loop_
_entity_poly.entity_id
_entity_poly.type
_entity_poly.pdbx_seq_one_letter_code
_entity_poly.pdbx_strand_id
1 'polypeptide(L)'
;MPINISDDSEPEVPAESSPIISHAKRKRKRHVPPGSTSDRIKLSRESDIGQLKTVTELQRCWAIPRYNSEAQDFGYLIDLSDEVDPPVDRKGEPIPMITRIKDADQDSWGGGSGGSSKNAPFIPFFGEWCQVASHICNGVSHCEFVEADMLKDVVRYEPDPLQHQEWWDTERKLNEVQGDSSIVTVQVYYQKVHNIPCPHIDVETGAKCPGMPVLRPLKQKNLDEQKYFISCSDYKVGEKDHRFVTIHRGINARLLEELFRDGKFSQATLARRREVIPDTYSHITDNGEPVTGHLVQHPCPAHIKIYAPMDPSIKKAIIVLTGYHNHPMPAVKKVSQEGQDMYAKAVKEYGITGASAVKVDSNEPLL
;
A
#
# COMPACT_ATOMS: atom_id res chain seq x y z
N MET A 1 -20.67 26.32 -44.93
CA MET A 1 -21.81 27.24 -44.86
C MET A 1 -21.96 27.68 -43.42
N PRO A 2 -21.76 28.97 -43.09
CA PRO A 2 -21.86 29.46 -41.73
C PRO A 2 -23.32 29.82 -41.41
N ILE A 3 -23.80 29.40 -40.25
CA ILE A 3 -25.04 29.93 -39.67
C ILE A 3 -24.60 30.90 -38.58
N ASN A 4 -24.85 32.17 -38.87
CA ASN A 4 -24.89 33.27 -37.91
C ASN A 4 -26.37 33.51 -37.55
N ILE A 5 -26.62 34.37 -36.53
CA ILE A 5 -27.92 34.83 -35.96
C ILE A 5 -28.19 34.13 -34.62
N SER A 6 -28.35 34.81 -33.48
CA SER A 6 -28.14 36.21 -33.09
C SER A 6 -28.25 36.29 -31.56
N ASP A 7 -27.38 37.08 -30.95
CA ASP A 7 -27.59 37.73 -29.65
C ASP A 7 -28.83 38.64 -29.71
N ASP A 8 -29.62 38.68 -28.64
CA ASP A 8 -30.20 39.91 -28.07
C ASP A 8 -31.10 39.55 -26.87
N SER A 9 -30.62 39.85 -25.66
CA SER A 9 -31.32 40.62 -24.59
C SER A 9 -30.60 40.43 -23.24
N GLU A 10 -29.74 41.39 -22.91
CA GLU A 10 -29.30 41.72 -21.55
C GLU A 10 -30.46 42.29 -20.69
N PRO A 11 -30.25 42.81 -19.46
CA PRO A 11 -29.72 42.17 -18.25
C PRO A 11 -30.70 42.39 -17.06
N GLU A 12 -30.69 41.51 -16.06
CA GLU A 12 -31.34 41.83 -14.77
C GLU A 12 -30.35 41.76 -13.59
N VAL A 13 -30.09 42.93 -13.02
CA VAL A 13 -29.62 43.17 -11.65
C VAL A 13 -30.12 44.58 -11.26
N PRO A 14 -30.16 45.00 -9.98
CA PRO A 14 -30.12 44.27 -8.70
C PRO A 14 -31.17 44.77 -7.68
N ALA A 15 -31.47 43.98 -6.64
CA ALA A 15 -31.95 44.40 -5.30
C ALA A 15 -32.43 43.13 -4.57
N GLU A 16 -32.27 42.88 -3.27
CA GLU A 16 -32.02 43.77 -2.15
C GLU A 16 -31.52 42.89 -0.99
N SER A 17 -30.55 43.43 -0.26
CA SER A 17 -30.02 42.91 1.00
C SER A 17 -31.07 42.94 2.12
N SER A 18 -31.21 41.85 2.85
CA SER A 18 -31.91 41.77 4.15
C SER A 18 -31.47 40.51 4.90
N PRO A 19 -31.53 40.50 6.24
CA PRO A 19 -30.38 40.66 7.12
C PRO A 19 -29.78 39.34 7.61
N ILE A 20 -28.49 39.41 7.96
CA ILE A 20 -27.77 38.41 8.74
C ILE A 20 -28.40 38.36 10.14
N ILE A 21 -29.35 37.44 10.34
CA ILE A 21 -29.78 37.03 11.69
C ILE A 21 -28.82 35.95 12.16
N SER A 22 -27.85 36.38 12.96
CA SER A 22 -26.96 35.51 13.72
C SER A 22 -27.76 34.72 14.75
N HIS A 23 -28.31 33.57 14.36
CA HIS A 23 -28.75 32.57 15.33
C HIS A 23 -27.53 31.90 15.94
N ALA A 24 -26.99 32.52 16.98
CA ALA A 24 -26.14 31.85 17.96
C ALA A 24 -26.88 30.58 18.41
N LYS A 25 -26.40 29.41 17.96
CA LYS A 25 -26.88 28.10 18.41
C LYS A 25 -26.55 28.01 19.91
N ARG A 26 -27.51 28.44 20.73
CA ARG A 26 -27.50 28.32 22.18
C ARG A 26 -27.39 26.82 22.47
N LYS A 27 -26.20 26.37 22.90
CA LYS A 27 -25.95 25.00 23.35
C LYS A 27 -27.03 24.64 24.37
N ARG A 28 -27.99 23.80 23.98
CA ARG A 28 -28.89 23.14 24.91
C ARG A 28 -28.00 22.29 25.81
N LYS A 29 -27.81 22.73 27.07
CA LYS A 29 -27.24 21.88 28.12
C LYS A 29 -28.13 20.65 28.20
N ARG A 30 -27.62 19.50 27.75
CA ARG A 30 -28.22 18.20 28.05
C ARG A 30 -28.28 18.10 29.57
N HIS A 31 -29.50 18.04 30.09
CA HIS A 31 -29.75 17.76 31.50
C HIS A 31 -29.38 16.30 31.73
N VAL A 32 -28.19 16.05 32.30
CA VAL A 32 -27.80 14.71 32.74
C VAL A 32 -28.60 14.41 34.01
N PRO A 33 -29.35 13.29 34.09
CA PRO A 33 -30.01 12.90 35.32
C PRO A 33 -28.97 12.69 36.43
N PRO A 34 -29.17 13.22 37.64
CA PRO A 34 -28.26 12.98 38.75
C PRO A 34 -28.50 11.55 39.24
N GLY A 35 -27.56 10.64 38.99
CA GLY A 35 -27.68 9.26 39.47
C GLY A 35 -26.94 8.17 38.68
N SER A 36 -26.13 8.50 37.67
CA SER A 36 -25.26 7.52 37.00
C SER A 36 -23.83 8.04 36.94
N THR A 37 -23.08 7.91 38.03
CA THR A 37 -21.62 7.86 37.95
C THR A 37 -21.25 6.55 37.29
N SER A 38 -21.26 6.49 35.95
CA SER A 38 -20.74 5.30 35.27
C SER A 38 -19.22 5.31 35.45
N ASP A 39 -18.66 4.18 35.87
CA ASP A 39 -17.22 3.90 36.02
C ASP A 39 -16.48 3.92 34.66
N ARG A 40 -16.61 5.02 33.92
CA ARG A 40 -15.97 5.24 32.62
C ARG A 40 -14.57 5.77 32.84
N ILE A 41 -13.63 5.18 32.14
CA ILE A 41 -12.23 5.56 32.09
C ILE A 41 -12.10 6.78 31.19
N LYS A 42 -11.80 7.93 31.79
CA LYS A 42 -11.60 9.18 31.06
C LYS A 42 -10.25 9.17 30.36
N LEU A 43 -10.28 9.25 29.03
CA LEU A 43 -9.09 9.42 28.22
C LEU A 43 -8.84 10.92 27.97
N SER A 44 -9.85 11.66 27.53
CA SER A 44 -9.74 13.10 27.29
C SER A 44 -11.04 13.83 27.64
N ARG A 45 -11.10 15.15 27.38
CA ARG A 45 -12.34 15.93 27.54
C ARG A 45 -13.48 15.45 26.65
N GLU A 46 -13.16 14.80 25.53
CA GLU A 46 -14.12 14.43 24.49
C GLU A 46 -14.19 12.91 24.26
N SER A 47 -13.44 12.12 25.04
CA SER A 47 -13.36 10.66 24.87
C SER A 47 -13.19 9.98 26.21
N ASP A 48 -14.05 9.01 26.44
CA ASP A 48 -14.00 8.07 27.55
C ASP A 48 -14.32 6.67 27.01
N ILE A 49 -13.86 5.65 27.74
CA ILE A 49 -14.14 4.24 27.45
C ILE A 49 -14.63 3.55 28.72
N GLY A 50 -15.29 2.41 28.61
CA GLY A 50 -15.92 1.68 29.72
C GLY A 50 -15.04 0.57 30.25
N GLN A 51 -14.20 -0.02 29.39
CA GLN A 51 -13.34 -1.13 29.76
C GLN A 51 -11.98 -1.06 29.06
N LEU A 52 -10.95 -1.54 29.75
CA LEU A 52 -9.63 -1.81 29.19
C LEU A 52 -9.33 -3.31 29.27
N LYS A 53 -8.82 -3.89 28.19
CA LYS A 53 -8.14 -5.19 28.23
C LYS A 53 -6.65 -4.97 28.28
N THR A 54 -6.03 -5.45 29.35
CA THR A 54 -4.58 -5.44 29.46
C THR A 54 -3.97 -6.45 28.50
N VAL A 55 -2.94 -6.02 27.77
CA VAL A 55 -2.05 -6.86 26.96
C VAL A 55 -0.62 -6.56 27.35
N THR A 56 0.19 -7.60 27.50
CA THR A 56 1.59 -7.51 27.92
C THR A 56 2.57 -7.60 26.75
N GLU A 57 2.04 -7.68 25.52
CA GLU A 57 2.81 -7.81 24.29
C GLU A 57 2.20 -6.93 23.19
N LEU A 58 3.07 -6.38 22.34
CA LEU A 58 2.66 -5.63 21.17
C LEU A 58 2.03 -6.56 20.12
N GLN A 59 0.80 -6.24 19.72
CA GLN A 59 0.07 -7.06 18.76
C GLN A 59 0.47 -6.73 17.33
N ARG A 60 0.52 -7.76 16.47
CA ARG A 60 0.77 -7.60 15.03
C ARG A 60 -0.43 -7.07 14.27
N CYS A 61 -1.64 -7.35 14.74
CA CYS A 61 -2.87 -6.77 14.21
C CYS A 61 -3.82 -6.63 15.40
N TRP A 62 -4.53 -5.51 15.49
CA TRP A 62 -5.46 -5.29 16.59
C TRP A 62 -6.86 -5.74 16.20
N ALA A 63 -7.56 -6.37 17.13
CA ALA A 63 -8.98 -6.61 16.95
C ALA A 63 -9.78 -5.33 17.19
N ILE A 64 -10.80 -5.11 16.37
CA ILE A 64 -11.74 -4.00 16.48
C ILE A 64 -13.00 -4.52 17.19
N PRO A 65 -13.41 -3.92 18.32
CA PRO A 65 -14.62 -4.32 19.01
C PRO A 65 -15.87 -4.18 18.12
N ARG A 66 -16.80 -5.15 18.21
CA ARG A 66 -18.03 -5.15 17.39
C ARG A 66 -19.07 -4.18 17.92
N TYR A 67 -19.73 -3.47 16.99
CA TYR A 67 -20.75 -2.45 17.26
C TYR A 67 -22.05 -2.97 17.91
N ASN A 68 -22.33 -4.26 17.91
CA ASN A 68 -23.62 -4.81 18.39
C ASN A 68 -23.54 -5.50 19.76
N SER A 69 -22.38 -5.47 20.39
CA SER A 69 -22.20 -5.89 21.79
C SER A 69 -22.05 -4.65 22.67
N GLU A 70 -22.36 -4.77 23.96
CA GLU A 70 -22.04 -3.78 25.02
C GLU A 70 -20.55 -3.36 25.05
N ALA A 71 -19.70 -4.00 24.24
CA ALA A 71 -18.29 -3.74 23.99
C ALA A 71 -17.95 -2.57 23.04
N GLN A 72 -18.89 -1.67 22.69
CA GLN A 72 -18.59 -0.42 21.97
C GLN A 72 -17.64 0.52 22.73
N ASP A 73 -17.32 0.17 23.97
CA ASP A 73 -16.73 1.05 24.97
C ASP A 73 -15.42 0.45 25.50
N PHE A 74 -14.59 -0.05 24.60
CA PHE A 74 -13.43 -0.87 24.95
C PHE A 74 -12.15 -0.32 24.33
N GLY A 75 -11.05 -0.40 25.08
CA GLY A 75 -9.70 -0.18 24.59
C GLY A 75 -8.72 -1.25 25.06
N TYR A 76 -7.54 -1.24 24.48
CA TYR A 76 -6.41 -2.06 24.95
C TYR A 76 -5.51 -1.21 25.82
N LEU A 77 -5.17 -1.72 27.01
CA LEU A 77 -4.07 -1.22 27.80
C LEU A 77 -2.84 -2.06 27.50
N ILE A 78 -1.88 -1.49 26.82
CA ILE A 78 -0.56 -2.10 26.66
C ILE A 78 0.21 -1.82 27.93
N ASP A 79 0.72 -2.87 28.56
CA ASP A 79 1.55 -2.79 29.76
C ASP A 79 2.85 -3.58 29.55
N LEU A 80 3.91 -2.85 29.21
CA LEU A 80 5.26 -3.39 29.04
C LEU A 80 6.15 -3.05 30.24
N SER A 81 5.58 -2.86 31.44
CA SER A 81 6.37 -2.45 32.63
C SER A 81 7.46 -3.45 32.99
N ASP A 82 7.23 -4.73 32.72
CA ASP A 82 8.15 -5.83 33.05
C ASP A 82 9.29 -5.99 32.03
N GLU A 83 9.31 -5.19 30.94
CA GLU A 83 10.35 -5.23 29.93
C GLU A 83 11.68 -4.70 30.48
N VAL A 84 12.71 -5.54 30.55
CA VAL A 84 13.97 -5.22 31.23
C VAL A 84 14.87 -4.29 30.42
N ASP A 85 14.81 -4.33 29.08
CA ASP A 85 15.62 -3.50 28.17
C ASP A 85 14.77 -3.00 26.99
N PRO A 86 14.11 -1.83 27.12
CA PRO A 86 13.31 -1.30 26.03
C PRO A 86 14.21 -0.94 24.82
N PRO A 87 13.71 -1.14 23.59
CA PRO A 87 14.50 -0.86 22.40
C PRO A 87 14.85 0.62 22.29
N VAL A 88 16.05 0.88 21.79
CA VAL A 88 16.60 2.22 21.55
C VAL A 88 16.80 2.45 20.05
N ASP A 89 16.75 3.71 19.64
CA ASP A 89 17.02 4.10 18.27
C ASP A 89 18.52 4.04 17.94
N ARG A 90 18.89 4.41 16.70
CA ARG A 90 20.30 4.42 16.25
C ARG A 90 21.20 5.38 17.04
N LYS A 91 20.63 6.31 17.81
CA LYS A 91 21.35 7.26 18.66
C LYS A 91 21.46 6.77 20.10
N GLY A 92 20.85 5.63 20.43
CA GLY A 92 20.79 5.09 21.79
C GLY A 92 19.66 5.69 22.63
N GLU A 93 18.72 6.42 22.02
CA GLU A 93 17.59 7.02 22.73
C GLU A 93 16.40 6.05 22.77
N PRO A 94 15.63 5.98 23.88
CA PRO A 94 14.45 5.11 23.97
C PRO A 94 13.44 5.35 22.83
N ILE A 95 13.00 4.28 22.17
CA ILE A 95 11.99 4.39 21.12
C ILE A 95 10.63 4.71 21.77
N PRO A 96 9.93 5.78 21.34
CA PRO A 96 8.62 6.14 21.89
C PRO A 96 7.59 5.03 21.74
N MET A 97 6.71 4.85 22.73
CA MET A 97 5.70 3.79 22.75
C MET A 97 4.78 3.80 21.51
N ILE A 98 4.37 4.98 21.02
CA ILE A 98 3.59 5.10 19.78
C ILE A 98 4.34 4.52 18.58
N THR A 99 5.65 4.78 18.47
CA THR A 99 6.48 4.24 17.39
C THR A 99 6.57 2.73 17.49
N ARG A 100 6.83 2.19 18.68
CA ARG A 100 6.89 0.74 18.92
C ARG A 100 5.61 0.03 18.53
N ILE A 101 4.46 0.57 18.93
CA ILE A 101 3.13 0.04 18.57
C ILE A 101 2.96 0.02 17.04
N LYS A 102 3.29 1.13 16.37
CA LYS A 102 3.12 1.25 14.92
C LYS A 102 4.08 0.38 14.12
N ASP A 103 5.26 0.11 14.65
CA ASP A 103 6.26 -0.76 14.01
C ASP A 103 5.89 -2.24 14.16
N ALA A 104 5.30 -2.64 15.28
CA ALA A 104 4.81 -4.00 15.50
C ALA A 104 3.53 -4.30 14.70
N ASP A 105 2.61 -3.34 14.63
CA ASP A 105 1.33 -3.47 13.96
C ASP A 105 1.48 -3.53 12.43
N GLN A 106 0.95 -4.55 11.77
CA GLN A 106 1.02 -4.79 10.34
C GLN A 106 -0.05 -4.02 9.57
N ASP A 107 -1.11 -3.55 10.22
CA ASP A 107 -2.12 -2.73 9.56
C ASP A 107 -1.50 -1.40 9.07
N SER A 108 -1.90 -1.00 7.87
CA SER A 108 -1.37 0.19 7.20
C SER A 108 -2.12 1.42 7.69
N TRP A 109 -1.61 2.07 8.74
CA TRP A 109 -2.22 3.28 9.31
C TRP A 109 -1.64 4.56 8.70
N GLY A 110 -2.50 5.45 8.23
CA GLY A 110 -2.12 6.74 7.63
C GLY A 110 -3.11 7.86 7.89
N GLY A 111 -3.04 8.92 7.06
CA GLY A 111 -4.02 10.01 7.03
C GLY A 111 -4.23 10.80 8.32
N GLY A 112 -3.27 10.77 9.26
CA GLY A 112 -3.49 11.23 10.63
C GLY A 112 -2.29 11.92 11.27
N SER A 113 -2.45 12.40 12.51
CA SER A 113 -1.36 13.06 13.23
C SER A 113 -0.40 12.03 13.81
N GLY A 114 0.90 12.16 13.56
CA GLY A 114 1.95 11.33 14.17
C GLY A 114 2.14 11.52 15.68
N GLY A 115 1.17 12.14 16.36
CA GLY A 115 1.26 12.56 17.75
C GLY A 115 2.11 13.81 17.91
N SER A 116 1.49 14.97 18.10
CA SER A 116 2.25 16.17 18.47
C SER A 116 2.44 16.23 19.98
N SER A 117 3.68 16.40 20.43
CA SER A 117 4.00 16.69 21.83
C SER A 117 3.66 18.14 22.23
N LYS A 118 3.42 19.03 21.25
CA LYS A 118 3.22 20.47 21.52
C LYS A 118 1.89 20.79 22.22
N ASN A 119 0.87 19.97 22.00
CA ASN A 119 -0.46 20.11 22.59
C ASN A 119 -0.91 18.78 23.21
N ALA A 120 -0.02 18.14 23.97
CA ALA A 120 -0.32 16.90 24.66
C ALA A 120 -1.50 17.12 25.65
N PRO A 121 -2.55 16.28 25.63
CA PRO A 121 -3.56 16.29 26.69
C PRO A 121 -3.11 15.49 27.91
N PHE A 122 -3.52 15.95 29.09
CA PHE A 122 -3.40 15.19 30.33
C PHE A 122 -4.44 14.06 30.34
N ILE A 123 -3.99 12.83 30.57
CA ILE A 123 -4.83 11.63 30.59
C ILE A 123 -4.95 11.14 32.04
N PRO A 124 -6.12 11.31 32.69
CA PRO A 124 -6.30 10.98 34.11
C PRO A 124 -5.96 9.54 34.48
N PHE A 125 -6.18 8.59 33.57
CA PHE A 125 -5.86 7.18 33.79
C PHE A 125 -4.37 6.96 34.08
N PHE A 126 -3.49 7.67 33.37
CA PHE A 126 -2.04 7.60 33.60
C PHE A 126 -1.55 8.60 34.65
N GLY A 127 -2.34 9.64 34.93
CA GLY A 127 -1.87 10.77 35.73
C GLY A 127 -0.76 11.57 35.06
N GLU A 128 -0.66 11.50 33.72
CA GLU A 128 0.43 12.09 32.93
C GLU A 128 -0.07 12.71 31.62
N TRP A 129 0.69 13.67 31.09
CA TRP A 129 0.54 14.23 29.75
C TRP A 129 0.92 13.18 28.70
N CYS A 130 0.02 12.95 27.75
CA CYS A 130 0.22 11.94 26.74
C CYS A 130 0.36 12.55 25.35
N GLN A 131 1.26 11.98 24.55
CA GLN A 131 1.22 12.10 23.11
C GLN A 131 0.00 11.31 22.59
N VAL A 132 -0.75 11.92 21.69
CA VAL A 132 -1.95 11.29 21.09
C VAL A 132 -1.80 11.19 19.59
N ALA A 133 -1.69 9.97 19.08
CA ALA A 133 -1.71 9.69 17.65
C ALA A 133 -3.10 9.20 17.24
N SER A 134 -3.57 9.64 16.07
CA SER A 134 -4.83 9.18 15.49
C SER A 134 -4.62 8.98 14.01
N HIS A 135 -5.05 7.82 13.51
CA HIS A 135 -4.85 7.40 12.14
C HIS A 135 -6.07 6.64 11.62
N ILE A 136 -6.19 6.62 10.29
CA ILE A 136 -7.17 5.84 9.55
C ILE A 136 -6.40 4.74 8.83
N CYS A 137 -6.99 3.55 8.73
CA CYS A 137 -6.40 2.52 7.91
C CYS A 137 -6.42 2.95 6.44
N ASN A 138 -5.28 2.87 5.77
CA ASN A 138 -5.14 3.20 4.35
C ASN A 138 -5.97 2.26 3.47
N GLY A 139 -6.38 1.10 3.99
CA GLY A 139 -7.07 0.06 3.23
C GLY A 139 -6.12 -0.70 2.31
N VAL A 140 -6.63 -1.14 1.16
CA VAL A 140 -5.88 -1.93 0.20
C VAL A 140 -5.95 -1.30 -1.18
N SER A 141 -4.85 -1.33 -1.92
CA SER A 141 -4.84 -1.03 -3.35
C SER A 141 -4.90 -2.36 -4.11
N HIS A 142 -5.80 -2.48 -5.08
CA HIS A 142 -5.91 -3.65 -5.94
C HIS A 142 -5.91 -3.23 -7.40
N CYS A 143 -5.56 -4.13 -8.31
CA CYS A 143 -5.68 -3.85 -9.73
C CYS A 143 -7.16 -3.74 -10.13
N GLU A 144 -7.50 -2.82 -11.05
CA GLU A 144 -8.85 -2.60 -11.56
C GLU A 144 -9.47 -3.83 -12.26
N PHE A 145 -8.63 -4.74 -12.76
CA PHE A 145 -9.06 -5.97 -13.41
C PHE A 145 -9.25 -7.15 -12.44
N VAL A 146 -8.93 -6.96 -11.16
CA VAL A 146 -9.30 -7.93 -10.12
C VAL A 146 -10.79 -7.85 -9.89
N GLU A 147 -11.48 -8.98 -9.87
CA GLU A 147 -12.92 -9.03 -9.59
C GLU A 147 -13.23 -8.33 -8.26
N ALA A 148 -14.01 -7.24 -8.34
CA ALA A 148 -14.39 -6.43 -7.18
C ALA A 148 -15.13 -7.24 -6.10
N ASP A 149 -15.70 -8.39 -6.47
CA ASP A 149 -16.36 -9.31 -5.56
C ASP A 149 -15.41 -9.93 -4.53
N MET A 150 -14.09 -9.96 -4.76
CA MET A 150 -13.11 -10.42 -3.76
C MET A 150 -13.06 -9.54 -2.50
N LEU A 151 -13.47 -8.26 -2.58
CA LEU A 151 -13.45 -7.32 -1.45
C LEU A 151 -14.85 -6.99 -0.92
N LYS A 152 -15.91 -7.30 -1.68
CA LYS A 152 -17.27 -6.79 -1.46
C LYS A 152 -17.90 -7.24 -0.16
N ASP A 153 -17.56 -8.43 0.32
CA ASP A 153 -18.13 -9.04 1.53
C ASP A 153 -17.11 -9.21 2.66
N VAL A 154 -15.93 -8.61 2.53
CA VAL A 154 -14.90 -8.70 3.58
C VAL A 154 -15.25 -7.72 4.69
N VAL A 155 -15.56 -8.25 5.87
CA VAL A 155 -15.69 -7.47 7.11
C VAL A 155 -14.88 -8.17 8.19
N ARG A 156 -13.79 -7.52 8.62
CA ARG A 156 -12.83 -8.05 9.57
C ARG A 156 -12.83 -7.19 10.84
N TYR A 157 -13.21 -7.83 11.94
CA TYR A 157 -13.08 -7.30 13.30
C TYR A 157 -11.89 -7.93 14.03
N GLU A 158 -11.69 -9.24 13.87
CA GLU A 158 -10.57 -9.96 14.48
C GLU A 158 -9.47 -10.23 13.44
N PRO A 159 -8.19 -10.29 13.82
CA PRO A 159 -7.14 -10.81 12.94
C PRO A 159 -7.46 -12.26 12.53
N ASP A 160 -7.39 -12.55 11.23
CA ASP A 160 -7.59 -13.89 10.68
C ASP A 160 -6.38 -14.31 9.83
N PRO A 161 -5.44 -15.05 10.42
CA PRO A 161 -4.26 -15.56 9.72
C PRO A 161 -4.59 -16.55 8.59
N LEU A 162 -5.70 -17.28 8.67
CA LEU A 162 -6.06 -18.29 7.67
C LEU A 162 -6.60 -17.63 6.40
N GLN A 163 -7.46 -16.62 6.54
CA GLN A 163 -7.92 -15.81 5.41
C GLN A 163 -6.73 -15.20 4.66
N HIS A 164 -5.69 -14.77 5.37
CA HIS A 164 -4.46 -14.28 4.74
C HIS A 164 -3.73 -15.39 3.97
N GLN A 165 -3.61 -16.58 4.55
CA GLN A 165 -2.92 -17.70 3.93
C GLN A 165 -3.57 -18.13 2.60
N GLU A 166 -4.90 -18.15 2.52
CA GLU A 166 -5.61 -18.47 1.28
C GLU A 166 -5.33 -17.46 0.17
N TRP A 167 -5.35 -16.17 0.50
CA TRP A 167 -5.00 -15.09 -0.43
C TRP A 167 -3.56 -15.20 -0.92
N TRP A 168 -2.62 -15.46 0.01
CA TRP A 168 -1.21 -15.64 -0.29
C TRP A 168 -0.96 -16.86 -1.18
N ASP A 169 -1.60 -17.99 -0.88
CA ASP A 169 -1.48 -19.21 -1.67
C ASP A 169 -2.06 -19.04 -3.07
N THR A 170 -3.15 -18.29 -3.18
CA THR A 170 -3.73 -17.90 -4.47
C THR A 170 -2.76 -17.02 -5.24
N GLU A 171 -2.21 -15.97 -4.64
CA GLU A 171 -1.22 -15.09 -5.28
C GLU A 171 0.01 -15.88 -5.74
N ARG A 172 0.53 -16.80 -4.93
CA ARG A 172 1.67 -17.65 -5.30
C ARG A 172 1.37 -18.55 -6.49
N LYS A 173 0.21 -19.23 -6.49
CA LYS A 173 -0.22 -20.06 -7.61
C LYS A 173 -0.37 -19.23 -8.88
N LEU A 174 -0.92 -18.02 -8.77
CA LEU A 174 -1.02 -17.10 -9.90
C LEU A 174 0.34 -16.68 -10.44
N ASN A 175 1.27 -16.35 -9.55
CA ASN A 175 2.63 -15.97 -9.93
C ASN A 175 3.38 -17.13 -10.61
N GLU A 176 3.19 -18.36 -10.14
CA GLU A 176 3.76 -19.58 -10.75
C GLU A 176 3.20 -19.78 -12.17
N VAL A 177 1.87 -19.75 -12.31
CA VAL A 177 1.19 -19.87 -13.60
C VAL A 177 1.58 -18.75 -14.57
N GLN A 178 1.69 -17.50 -14.09
CA GLN A 178 2.14 -16.36 -14.89
C GLN A 178 3.59 -16.52 -15.34
N GLY A 179 4.48 -16.97 -14.44
CA GLY A 179 5.89 -17.20 -14.72
C GLY A 179 6.14 -18.26 -15.78
N ASP A 180 5.30 -19.29 -15.81
CA ASP A 180 5.40 -20.38 -16.78
C ASP A 180 4.68 -20.09 -18.10
N SER A 181 3.84 -19.05 -18.15
CA SER A 181 3.10 -18.68 -19.34
C SER A 181 3.96 -17.88 -20.32
N SER A 182 4.28 -18.52 -21.45
CA SER A 182 4.99 -17.86 -22.56
C SER A 182 4.26 -16.63 -23.12
N ILE A 183 2.93 -16.61 -23.07
CA ILE A 183 2.11 -15.47 -23.51
C ILE A 183 2.30 -14.29 -22.56
N VAL A 184 2.15 -14.52 -21.25
CA VAL A 184 2.32 -13.49 -20.22
C VAL A 184 3.75 -12.96 -20.21
N THR A 185 4.74 -13.85 -20.28
CA THR A 185 6.16 -13.47 -20.32
C THR A 185 6.47 -12.57 -21.53
N VAL A 186 5.96 -12.91 -22.72
CA VAL A 186 6.14 -12.12 -23.94
C VAL A 186 5.42 -10.77 -23.83
N GLN A 187 4.22 -10.75 -23.26
CA GLN A 187 3.48 -9.51 -23.02
C GLN A 187 4.24 -8.56 -22.08
N VAL A 188 4.66 -9.04 -20.91
CA VAL A 188 5.40 -8.22 -19.93
C VAL A 188 6.67 -7.66 -20.57
N TYR A 189 7.38 -8.47 -21.35
CA TYR A 189 8.55 -8.04 -22.10
C TYR A 189 8.20 -6.96 -23.15
N TYR A 190 7.14 -7.16 -23.92
CA TYR A 190 6.65 -6.20 -24.91
C TYR A 190 6.29 -4.85 -24.27
N GLN A 191 5.50 -4.85 -23.19
CA GLN A 191 5.09 -3.63 -22.47
C GLN A 191 6.30 -2.91 -21.88
N LYS A 192 7.22 -3.65 -21.24
CA LYS A 192 8.45 -3.08 -20.67
C LYS A 192 9.29 -2.37 -21.74
N VAL A 193 9.42 -2.98 -22.91
CA VAL A 193 10.16 -2.38 -24.03
C VAL A 193 9.48 -1.10 -24.53
N HIS A 194 8.15 -1.06 -24.60
CA HIS A 194 7.40 0.12 -25.03
C HIS A 194 7.43 1.26 -24.01
N ASN A 195 7.53 0.95 -22.72
CA ASN A 195 7.57 1.95 -21.65
C ASN A 195 8.95 2.59 -21.43
N ILE A 196 10.02 1.97 -21.95
CA ILE A 196 11.36 2.57 -21.91
C ILE A 196 11.48 3.53 -23.09
N PRO A 197 11.77 4.83 -22.94
CA PRO A 197 11.99 5.74 -24.07
C PRO A 197 13.33 5.46 -24.78
N CYS A 198 13.49 5.92 -26.03
CA CYS A 198 14.77 5.81 -26.73
C CYS A 198 15.84 6.65 -26.01
N PRO A 199 17.04 6.11 -25.73
CA PRO A 199 18.09 6.85 -25.01
C PRO A 199 18.79 7.91 -25.86
N HIS A 200 18.65 7.86 -27.19
CA HIS A 200 19.30 8.82 -28.09
C HIS A 200 18.79 10.25 -27.84
N ILE A 201 19.74 11.19 -27.83
CA ILE A 201 19.49 12.63 -27.76
C ILE A 201 20.01 13.24 -29.06
N ASP A 202 19.13 13.96 -29.75
CA ASP A 202 19.46 14.66 -30.98
C ASP A 202 20.44 15.81 -30.68
N VAL A 203 21.54 15.86 -31.42
CA VAL A 203 22.65 16.78 -31.15
C VAL A 203 22.32 18.23 -31.52
N GLU A 204 21.43 18.44 -32.49
CA GLU A 204 21.06 19.77 -32.97
C GLU A 204 19.97 20.41 -32.12
N THR A 205 18.99 19.61 -31.69
CA THR A 205 17.82 20.08 -30.94
C THR A 205 17.91 19.82 -29.44
N GLY A 206 18.80 18.93 -29.00
CA GLY A 206 18.89 18.47 -27.60
C GLY A 206 17.68 17.64 -27.15
N ALA A 207 16.76 17.29 -28.05
CA ALA A 207 15.55 16.55 -27.72
C ALA A 207 15.81 15.04 -27.65
N LYS A 208 15.07 14.34 -26.80
CA LYS A 208 15.07 12.87 -26.79
C LYS A 208 14.42 12.35 -28.06
N CYS A 209 15.00 11.30 -28.64
CA CYS A 209 14.45 10.62 -29.81
C CYS A 209 13.01 10.12 -29.53
N PRO A 210 12.01 10.52 -30.34
CA PRO A 210 10.62 10.11 -30.16
C PRO A 210 10.34 8.69 -30.71
N GLY A 211 11.36 8.05 -31.30
CA GLY A 211 11.19 6.80 -32.01
C GLY A 211 10.74 5.64 -31.12
N MET A 212 9.82 4.86 -31.68
CA MET A 212 9.18 3.73 -31.03
C MET A 212 10.00 2.45 -31.20
N PRO A 213 9.88 1.48 -30.28
CA PRO A 213 10.51 0.18 -30.48
C PRO A 213 9.94 -0.50 -31.74
N VAL A 214 10.83 -1.12 -32.53
CA VAL A 214 10.46 -1.93 -33.70
C VAL A 214 11.28 -3.21 -33.73
N LEU A 215 10.66 -4.32 -34.12
CA LEU A 215 11.34 -5.60 -34.27
C LEU A 215 12.12 -5.63 -35.59
N ARG A 216 13.42 -5.89 -35.54
CA ARG A 216 14.29 -5.99 -36.73
C ARG A 216 15.03 -7.33 -36.77
N PRO A 217 15.25 -7.91 -37.96
CA PRO A 217 16.01 -9.14 -38.09
C PRO A 217 17.50 -8.90 -37.82
N LEU A 218 18.15 -9.85 -37.15
CA LEU A 218 19.59 -9.91 -37.02
C LEU A 218 20.21 -10.60 -38.25
N LYS A 219 21.43 -10.18 -38.63
CA LYS A 219 22.21 -10.86 -39.68
C LYS A 219 22.60 -12.30 -39.28
N GLN A 220 22.87 -12.49 -38.00
CA GLN A 220 23.18 -13.77 -37.39
C GLN A 220 22.42 -13.88 -36.07
N LYS A 221 22.08 -15.09 -35.65
CA LYS A 221 21.44 -15.28 -34.35
C LYS A 221 22.31 -14.70 -33.23
N ASN A 222 21.68 -14.16 -32.18
CA ASN A 222 22.41 -13.76 -30.97
C ASN A 222 22.84 -14.99 -30.15
N LEU A 223 23.53 -14.76 -29.04
CA LEU A 223 23.96 -15.82 -28.11
C LEU A 223 22.80 -16.65 -27.53
N ASP A 224 21.60 -16.08 -27.53
CA ASP A 224 20.35 -16.71 -27.08
C ASP A 224 19.57 -17.40 -28.21
N GLU A 225 20.20 -17.59 -29.37
CA GLU A 225 19.63 -18.18 -30.60
C GLU A 225 18.46 -17.40 -31.24
N GLN A 226 18.20 -16.18 -30.80
CA GLN A 226 17.13 -15.33 -31.31
C GLN A 226 17.51 -14.71 -32.65
N LYS A 227 16.52 -14.63 -33.56
CA LYS A 227 16.68 -14.12 -34.93
C LYS A 227 16.42 -12.61 -35.06
N TYR A 228 15.89 -11.99 -34.02
CA TYR A 228 15.48 -10.59 -34.02
C TYR A 228 16.09 -9.84 -32.85
N PHE A 229 16.05 -8.53 -32.95
CA PHE A 229 16.32 -7.59 -31.88
C PHE A 229 15.34 -6.44 -31.97
N ILE A 230 15.25 -5.64 -30.91
CA ILE A 230 14.37 -4.48 -30.89
C ILE A 230 15.23 -3.23 -31.08
N SER A 231 14.90 -2.48 -32.13
CA SER A 231 15.56 -1.24 -32.54
C SER A 231 14.63 -0.05 -32.35
N CYS A 232 15.12 1.15 -32.64
CA CYS A 232 14.33 2.35 -32.74
C CYS A 232 13.75 2.50 -34.17
N SER A 233 12.50 2.96 -34.29
CA SER A 233 11.85 3.28 -35.58
C SER A 233 12.64 4.34 -36.34
N ASP A 234 13.15 5.33 -35.61
CA ASP A 234 13.74 6.55 -36.17
C ASP A 234 15.26 6.42 -36.36
N TYR A 235 15.82 5.26 -36.04
CA TYR A 235 17.24 4.98 -36.21
C TYR A 235 17.66 5.11 -37.69
N LYS A 236 18.68 5.93 -37.94
CA LYS A 236 19.37 6.04 -39.23
C LYS A 236 20.80 5.50 -39.14
N VAL A 237 21.29 5.01 -40.28
CA VAL A 237 22.64 4.45 -40.37
C VAL A 237 23.67 5.52 -40.02
N GLY A 238 24.54 5.21 -39.06
CA GLY A 238 25.59 6.12 -38.58
C GLY A 238 25.26 6.81 -37.25
N GLU A 239 24.00 6.82 -36.83
CA GLU A 239 23.59 7.34 -35.52
C GLU A 239 24.00 6.36 -34.40
N LYS A 240 24.40 6.91 -33.25
CA LYS A 240 24.80 6.15 -32.05
C LYS A 240 23.74 6.30 -30.97
N ASP A 241 23.79 5.44 -29.95
CA ASP A 241 23.00 5.56 -28.73
C ASP A 241 21.47 5.48 -28.92
N HIS A 242 21.01 4.97 -30.06
CA HIS A 242 19.62 4.55 -30.21
C HIS A 242 19.35 3.25 -29.46
N ARG A 243 18.06 2.98 -29.22
CA ARG A 243 17.61 1.72 -28.62
C ARG A 243 18.17 0.51 -29.38
N PHE A 244 18.82 -0.37 -28.64
CA PHE A 244 19.19 -1.70 -29.07
C PHE A 244 18.93 -2.66 -27.91
N VAL A 245 17.90 -3.50 -28.03
CA VAL A 245 17.54 -4.49 -27.00
C VAL A 245 17.61 -5.87 -27.61
N THR A 246 18.44 -6.73 -27.01
CA THR A 246 18.50 -8.16 -27.37
C THR A 246 17.31 -8.90 -26.78
N ILE A 247 16.84 -9.91 -27.52
CA ILE A 247 15.80 -10.81 -27.06
C ILE A 247 16.47 -12.00 -26.39
N HIS A 248 16.02 -12.34 -25.18
CA HIS A 248 16.56 -13.46 -24.41
C HIS A 248 15.90 -14.79 -24.82
N ARG A 249 16.54 -15.93 -24.55
CA ARG A 249 16.06 -17.27 -24.92
C ARG A 249 14.67 -17.60 -24.35
N GLY A 250 14.34 -17.05 -23.18
CA GLY A 250 13.05 -17.23 -22.51
C GLY A 250 11.87 -16.52 -23.17
N ILE A 251 12.11 -15.63 -24.16
CA ILE A 251 11.05 -14.92 -24.86
C ILE A 251 10.70 -15.68 -26.14
N ASN A 252 9.42 -16.06 -26.28
CA ASN A 252 8.94 -16.72 -27.49
C ASN A 252 8.86 -15.72 -28.65
N ALA A 253 9.81 -15.81 -29.59
CA ALA A 253 9.92 -14.90 -30.72
C ALA A 253 8.66 -14.82 -31.59
N ARG A 254 7.94 -15.93 -31.78
CA ARG A 254 6.74 -15.97 -32.62
C ARG A 254 5.61 -15.13 -32.02
N LEU A 255 5.41 -15.24 -30.71
CA LEU A 255 4.42 -14.44 -29.98
C LEU A 255 4.82 -12.96 -29.96
N LEU A 256 6.12 -12.68 -29.84
CA LEU A 256 6.62 -11.32 -29.88
C LEU A 256 6.43 -10.67 -31.26
N GLU A 257 6.71 -11.40 -32.34
CA GLU A 257 6.44 -10.98 -33.72
C GLU A 257 4.95 -10.64 -33.93
N GLU A 258 4.06 -11.46 -33.38
CA GLU A 258 2.61 -11.23 -33.41
C GLU A 258 2.24 -9.89 -32.74
N LEU A 259 2.74 -9.63 -31.52
CA LEU A 259 2.50 -8.36 -30.85
C LEU A 259 3.09 -7.15 -31.59
N PHE A 260 4.30 -7.26 -32.14
CA PHE A 260 4.91 -6.15 -32.88
C PHE A 260 4.25 -5.88 -34.23
N ARG A 261 3.57 -6.88 -34.83
CA ARG A 261 2.86 -6.72 -36.09
C ARG A 261 1.44 -6.20 -35.88
N ASP A 262 0.71 -6.81 -34.96
CA ASP A 262 -0.74 -6.65 -34.84
C ASP A 262 -1.14 -5.82 -33.61
N GLY A 263 -0.21 -5.55 -32.69
CA GLY A 263 -0.46 -4.88 -31.41
C GLY A 263 -1.23 -5.74 -30.40
N LYS A 264 -1.57 -6.98 -30.77
CA LYS A 264 -2.42 -7.88 -29.99
C LYS A 264 -2.16 -9.34 -30.36
N PHE A 265 -2.53 -10.24 -29.47
CA PHE A 265 -2.56 -11.67 -29.75
C PHE A 265 -3.82 -12.05 -30.55
N SER A 266 -3.68 -12.99 -31.47
CA SER A 266 -4.80 -13.56 -32.22
C SER A 266 -5.64 -14.47 -31.34
N GLN A 267 -6.90 -14.67 -31.73
CA GLN A 267 -7.81 -15.61 -31.06
C GLN A 267 -7.27 -17.05 -31.05
N ALA A 268 -6.50 -17.44 -32.07
CA ALA A 268 -5.85 -18.76 -32.10
C ALA A 268 -4.73 -18.88 -31.05
N THR A 269 -4.03 -17.79 -30.76
CA THR A 269 -3.03 -17.70 -29.68
C THR A 269 -3.73 -17.71 -28.31
N LEU A 270 -4.79 -16.93 -28.14
CA LEU A 270 -5.57 -16.87 -26.90
C LEU A 270 -6.27 -18.19 -26.58
N ALA A 271 -6.84 -18.88 -27.57
CA ALA A 271 -7.47 -20.19 -27.37
C ALA A 271 -6.50 -21.29 -26.92
N ARG A 272 -5.18 -21.08 -27.08
CA ARG A 272 -4.14 -21.97 -26.57
C ARG A 272 -3.72 -21.65 -25.14
N ARG A 273 -4.19 -20.52 -24.57
CA ARG A 273 -4.08 -20.21 -23.15
C ARG A 273 -4.91 -21.25 -22.40
N ARG A 274 -4.24 -22.22 -21.77
CA ARG A 274 -4.91 -23.33 -21.08
C ARG A 274 -5.56 -22.92 -19.76
N GLU A 275 -5.25 -21.73 -19.26
CA GLU A 275 -5.68 -21.28 -17.93
C GLU A 275 -6.17 -19.84 -17.99
N VAL A 276 -7.33 -19.59 -17.38
CA VAL A 276 -7.74 -18.25 -16.95
C VAL A 276 -6.76 -17.89 -15.86
N ILE A 277 -5.82 -17.00 -16.18
CA ILE A 277 -4.89 -16.47 -15.20
C ILE A 277 -5.54 -15.18 -14.71
N PRO A 278 -5.95 -15.10 -13.43
CA PRO A 278 -6.18 -13.83 -12.77
C PRO A 278 -4.92 -12.98 -12.92
N ASP A 279 -4.98 -12.08 -13.89
CA ASP A 279 -3.87 -11.21 -14.25
C ASP A 279 -3.70 -10.21 -13.10
N THR A 280 -2.56 -10.23 -12.42
CA THR A 280 -2.28 -9.35 -11.27
C THR A 280 -1.39 -8.17 -11.64
N TYR A 281 -0.65 -8.25 -12.77
CA TYR A 281 0.32 -7.23 -13.16
C TYR A 281 0.31 -6.85 -14.65
N SER A 282 -0.21 -7.72 -15.53
CA SER A 282 -0.14 -7.58 -16.98
C SER A 282 -1.36 -8.26 -17.58
N HIS A 283 -2.28 -7.48 -18.18
CA HIS A 283 -3.62 -7.99 -18.53
C HIS A 283 -3.77 -8.12 -20.04
N ILE A 284 -4.40 -9.18 -20.50
CA ILE A 284 -4.75 -9.35 -21.91
C ILE A 284 -6.26 -9.25 -22.01
N THR A 285 -6.76 -8.28 -22.78
CA THR A 285 -8.21 -8.19 -23.01
C THR A 285 -8.71 -9.41 -23.79
N ASP A 286 -10.02 -9.65 -23.80
CA ASP A 286 -10.62 -10.72 -24.62
C ASP A 286 -10.31 -10.58 -26.12
N ASN A 287 -9.99 -9.36 -26.56
CA ASN A 287 -9.59 -9.04 -27.93
C ASN A 287 -8.09 -9.29 -28.20
N GLY A 288 -7.32 -9.70 -27.17
CA GLY A 288 -5.91 -10.03 -27.25
C GLY A 288 -4.96 -8.87 -27.00
N GLU A 289 -5.47 -7.70 -26.60
CA GLU A 289 -4.65 -6.49 -26.45
C GLU A 289 -3.93 -6.49 -25.09
N PRO A 290 -2.62 -6.22 -25.07
CA PRO A 290 -1.87 -6.11 -23.83
C PRO A 290 -2.14 -4.75 -23.17
N VAL A 291 -2.78 -4.75 -22.01
CA VAL A 291 -3.09 -3.54 -21.23
C VAL A 291 -2.36 -3.55 -19.88
N THR A 292 -2.11 -2.36 -19.35
CA THR A 292 -1.52 -2.17 -18.02
C THR A 292 -2.64 -1.82 -17.06
N GLY A 293 -2.79 -2.61 -16.00
CA GLY A 293 -3.79 -2.36 -14.97
C GLY A 293 -3.42 -1.16 -14.10
N HIS A 294 -4.42 -0.36 -13.77
CA HIS A 294 -4.30 0.68 -12.76
C HIS A 294 -4.61 0.14 -11.37
N LEU A 295 -3.87 0.62 -10.38
CA LEU A 295 -4.18 0.36 -8.98
C LEU A 295 -5.32 1.27 -8.52
N VAL A 296 -6.41 0.66 -8.09
CA VAL A 296 -7.57 1.32 -7.51
C VAL A 296 -7.48 1.23 -6.00
N GLN A 297 -7.73 2.35 -5.32
CA GLN A 297 -7.74 2.42 -3.87
C GLN A 297 -9.08 1.96 -3.31
N HIS A 298 -9.06 0.99 -2.40
CA HIS A 298 -10.19 0.59 -1.58
C HIS A 298 -10.01 1.15 -0.15
N PRO A 299 -10.64 2.29 0.19
CA PRO A 299 -10.47 2.92 1.49
C PRO A 299 -11.10 2.09 2.61
N CYS A 300 -10.50 2.14 3.79
CA CYS A 300 -10.93 1.37 4.96
C CYS A 300 -11.54 2.25 6.04
N PRO A 301 -12.67 1.85 6.66
CA PRO A 301 -13.31 2.64 7.71
C PRO A 301 -12.69 2.44 9.10
N ALA A 302 -11.68 1.58 9.26
CA ALA A 302 -11.00 1.36 10.52
C ALA A 302 -10.21 2.60 10.96
N HIS A 303 -10.32 2.95 12.25
CA HIS A 303 -9.58 4.04 12.86
C HIS A 303 -8.86 3.54 14.12
N ILE A 304 -7.66 4.07 14.35
CA ILE A 304 -6.87 3.82 15.56
C ILE A 304 -6.55 5.14 16.25
N LYS A 305 -6.64 5.14 17.58
CA LYS A 305 -6.20 6.24 18.42
C LYS A 305 -5.34 5.71 19.56
N ILE A 306 -4.14 6.25 19.69
CA ILE A 306 -3.13 5.80 20.64
C ILE A 306 -2.84 6.93 21.61
N TYR A 307 -2.91 6.64 22.90
CA TYR A 307 -2.54 7.53 24.00
C TYR A 307 -1.31 6.94 24.69
N ALA A 308 -0.17 7.61 24.55
CA ALA A 308 1.07 7.20 25.19
C ALA A 308 1.62 8.32 26.08
N PRO A 309 1.94 8.05 27.36
CA PRO A 309 2.59 9.01 28.24
C PRO A 309 3.87 9.58 27.63
N MET A 310 4.14 10.86 27.90
CA MET A 310 5.37 11.51 27.45
C MET A 310 6.58 11.11 28.30
N ASP A 311 6.37 10.67 29.54
CA ASP A 311 7.43 10.12 30.38
C ASP A 311 7.85 8.73 29.85
N PRO A 312 9.09 8.58 29.35
CA PRO A 312 9.58 7.31 28.81
C PRO A 312 9.74 6.22 29.87
N SER A 313 9.71 6.56 31.17
CA SER A 313 9.71 5.57 32.25
C SER A 313 8.39 4.78 32.32
N ILE A 314 7.29 5.36 31.81
CA ILE A 314 5.98 4.74 31.78
C ILE A 314 5.84 3.89 30.51
N LYS A 315 6.11 2.59 30.65
CA LYS A 315 6.04 1.62 29.56
C LYS A 315 4.61 1.14 29.27
N LYS A 316 3.63 2.06 29.28
CA LYS A 316 2.21 1.77 29.04
C LYS A 316 1.62 2.63 27.93
N ALA A 317 0.57 2.15 27.29
CA ALA A 317 -0.22 2.94 26.35
C ALA A 317 -1.66 2.45 26.29
N ILE A 318 -2.59 3.33 25.91
CA ILE A 318 -3.97 2.95 25.61
C ILE A 318 -4.20 3.05 24.10
N ILE A 319 -4.78 2.00 23.52
CA ILE A 319 -5.27 1.99 22.14
C ILE A 319 -6.78 1.90 22.15
N VAL A 320 -7.42 2.76 21.35
CA VAL A 320 -8.84 2.70 21.05
C VAL A 320 -8.99 2.53 19.54
N LEU A 321 -9.69 1.46 19.13
CA LEU A 321 -10.01 1.19 17.74
C LEU A 321 -11.51 1.34 17.50
N THR A 322 -11.88 1.87 16.34
CA THR A 322 -13.28 2.03 15.93
C THR A 322 -13.45 1.70 14.45
N GLY A 323 -14.70 1.42 14.04
CA GLY A 323 -15.03 1.01 12.67
C GLY A 323 -14.94 -0.49 12.47
N TYR A 324 -14.38 -0.91 11.35
CA TYR A 324 -14.08 -2.29 10.97
C TYR A 324 -13.10 -2.27 9.79
N HIS A 325 -12.38 -3.36 9.55
CA HIS A 325 -11.64 -3.51 8.30
C HIS A 325 -12.56 -4.08 7.22
N ASN A 326 -12.50 -3.51 6.01
CA ASN A 326 -13.20 -4.01 4.82
C ASN A 326 -12.22 -4.65 3.80
N HIS A 327 -11.10 -5.13 4.30
CA HIS A 327 -10.07 -5.78 3.51
C HIS A 327 -9.44 -6.93 4.32
N PRO A 328 -8.84 -7.92 3.64
CA PRO A 328 -8.13 -9.00 4.31
C PRO A 328 -6.99 -8.48 5.18
N MET A 329 -6.54 -9.33 6.11
CA MET A 329 -5.35 -9.03 6.91
C MET A 329 -4.13 -8.84 5.98
N PRO A 330 -3.31 -7.79 6.18
CA PRO A 330 -2.12 -7.59 5.37
C PRO A 330 -1.08 -8.69 5.59
N ALA A 331 -0.24 -8.91 4.59
CA ALA A 331 0.94 -9.75 4.75
C ALA A 331 1.88 -9.18 5.83
N VAL A 332 2.57 -10.09 6.52
CA VAL A 332 3.64 -9.71 7.46
C VAL A 332 4.81 -9.14 6.65
N LYS A 333 4.83 -7.81 6.53
CA LYS A 333 5.84 -7.07 5.75
C LYS A 333 6.78 -6.27 6.63
N LYS A 334 6.35 -5.88 7.84
CA LYS A 334 7.23 -5.16 8.77
C LYS A 334 8.09 -6.18 9.52
N VAL A 335 9.40 -6.05 9.37
CA VAL A 335 10.38 -6.82 10.12
C VAL A 335 10.27 -6.40 11.59
N SER A 336 10.15 -7.38 12.49
CA SER A 336 10.15 -7.12 13.93
C SER A 336 11.44 -6.41 14.36
N GLN A 337 11.42 -5.70 15.48
CA GLN A 337 12.63 -5.08 16.02
C GLN A 337 13.73 -6.12 16.24
N GLU A 338 13.38 -7.27 16.81
CA GLU A 338 14.29 -8.42 16.95
C GLU A 338 14.89 -8.85 15.61
N GLY A 339 14.08 -8.92 14.55
CA GLY A 339 14.55 -9.22 13.20
C GLY A 339 15.52 -8.15 12.68
N GLN A 340 15.24 -6.87 12.92
CA GLN A 340 16.15 -5.78 12.55
C GLN A 340 17.47 -5.87 13.31
N ASP A 341 17.43 -6.19 14.60
CA ASP A 341 18.61 -6.33 15.45
C ASP A 341 19.46 -7.54 15.04
N MET A 342 18.83 -8.67 14.71
CA MET A 342 19.51 -9.85 14.13
C MET A 342 20.19 -9.52 12.81
N TYR A 343 19.49 -8.82 11.90
CA TYR A 343 20.05 -8.36 10.64
C TYR A 343 21.23 -7.40 10.87
N ALA A 344 21.09 -6.45 11.80
CA ALA A 344 22.15 -5.50 12.13
C ALA A 344 23.39 -6.20 12.72
N LYS A 345 23.18 -7.18 13.60
CA LYS A 345 24.24 -8.02 14.17
C LYS A 345 24.97 -8.80 13.07
N ALA A 346 24.23 -9.45 12.17
CA ALA A 346 24.81 -10.18 11.05
C ALA A 346 25.63 -9.26 10.13
N VAL A 347 25.12 -8.08 9.79
CA VAL A 347 25.88 -7.10 8.97
C VAL A 347 27.15 -6.63 9.68
N LYS A 348 27.10 -6.41 11.00
CA LYS A 348 28.28 -6.03 11.79
C LYS A 348 29.35 -7.14 11.81
N GLU A 349 28.93 -8.39 11.88
CA GLU A 349 29.81 -9.55 11.99
C GLU A 349 30.46 -9.93 10.65
N TYR A 350 29.70 -9.89 9.56
CA TYR A 350 30.17 -10.36 8.24
C TYR A 350 30.59 -9.25 7.28
N GLY A 351 30.33 -7.99 7.63
CA GLY A 351 30.58 -6.84 6.78
C GLY A 351 29.57 -6.69 5.63
N ILE A 352 29.53 -5.50 5.05
CA ILE A 352 28.59 -5.14 3.96
C ILE A 352 28.96 -5.85 2.65
N THR A 353 30.24 -6.19 2.47
CA THR A 353 30.78 -6.74 1.23
C THR A 353 30.53 -8.25 1.15
N GLY A 354 29.50 -8.64 0.43
CA GLY A 354 29.20 -10.06 0.15
C GLY A 354 28.19 -10.71 1.09
N ALA A 355 27.49 -9.93 1.93
CA ALA A 355 26.29 -10.37 2.63
C ALA A 355 25.12 -10.43 1.64
N SER A 356 24.81 -11.62 1.12
CA SER A 356 23.53 -11.88 0.44
C SER A 356 22.45 -12.14 1.50
N ALA A 357 21.18 -11.90 1.18
CA ALA A 357 20.05 -12.25 2.05
C ALA A 357 20.17 -13.70 2.57
N VAL A 358 20.58 -14.62 1.69
CA VAL A 358 20.84 -16.03 2.03
C VAL A 358 21.88 -16.20 3.14
N LYS A 359 22.96 -15.42 3.20
CA LYS A 359 23.97 -15.52 4.27
C LYS A 359 23.49 -14.96 5.61
N VAL A 360 22.54 -14.03 5.57
CA VAL A 360 21.97 -13.42 6.77
C VAL A 360 20.87 -14.32 7.35
N ASP A 361 20.06 -14.93 6.47
CA ASP A 361 18.93 -15.78 6.85
C ASP A 361 19.33 -17.20 7.27
N SER A 362 20.50 -17.70 6.86
CA SER A 362 20.97 -19.06 7.19
C SER A 362 21.72 -19.18 8.52
N ASN A 363 21.73 -18.14 9.34
CA ASN A 363 22.36 -18.18 10.66
C ASN A 363 21.45 -18.92 11.67
N GLU A 364 21.58 -20.24 11.73
CA GLU A 364 21.20 -21.00 12.93
C GLU A 364 22.16 -20.66 14.07
N PRO A 365 21.67 -20.44 15.30
CA PRO A 365 22.56 -20.29 16.45
C PRO A 365 23.22 -21.65 16.73
N LEU A 366 24.52 -21.75 16.44
CA LEU A 366 25.33 -22.84 16.98
C LEU A 366 25.36 -22.68 18.52
N LEU A 367 24.73 -23.64 19.19
CA LEU A 367 24.80 -23.88 20.64
C LEU A 367 26.24 -24.05 21.14
#